data_AF-A0A7C1M0L6-F1
#
_entry.id   AF-A0A7C1M0L6-F1
#
_cell.length_a   1.000
_cell.length_b   1.000
_cell.length_c   1.000
_cell.angle_alpha   90.00
_cell.angle_beta   90.00
_cell.angle_gamma   90.00
#
_symmetry.space_group_name_H-M   'P 1'
#
loop_
_entity.id
_entity.type
_entity.pdbx_description
1 polymer ?
#
loop_
_entity_poly.entity_id
_entity_poly.type
_entity_poly.pdbx_seq_one_letter_code
_entity_poly.pdbx_strand_id
1 'polypeptide(L)'
;MIELVDLICLFYHEARNVRHPIKAGKLSNNSKYNKLTHLSKNRNQAWKDMSRIREKSLQLHTAIEIKDAFQNEFDLSIEDLLQLYRKPCWKHSLYGGNKWAPICMKLLKLTSIFDSIDEKQRCFSINEIKAMEHNTGRVSIKLEDLKNSLL
;
A
#
# COMPACT_ATOMS: atom_id res chain seq x y z
N MET A 1 0.65 8.75 -13.58
CA MET A 1 0.21 9.22 -12.25
C MET A 1 -0.86 8.35 -11.61
N ILE A 2 -1.99 8.09 -12.26
CA ILE A 2 -3.10 7.27 -11.71
C ILE A 2 -2.61 5.94 -11.13
N GLU A 3 -1.82 5.19 -11.90
CA GLU A 3 -1.32 3.87 -11.46
C GLU A 3 -0.39 3.95 -10.25
N LEU A 4 0.39 5.03 -10.10
CA LEU A 4 1.25 5.24 -8.94
C LEU A 4 0.41 5.49 -7.68
N VAL A 5 -0.61 6.35 -7.79
CA VAL A 5 -1.56 6.62 -6.69
C VAL A 5 -2.27 5.34 -6.25
N ASP A 6 -2.78 4.57 -7.21
CA ASP A 6 -3.46 3.31 -6.91
C ASP A 6 -2.53 2.29 -6.25
N LEU A 7 -1.28 2.19 -6.72
CA LEU A 7 -0.28 1.34 -6.09
C LEU A 7 -0.02 1.78 -4.65
N ILE A 8 0.37 3.03 -4.41
CA ILE A 8 0.63 3.53 -3.05
C ILE A 8 -0.58 3.29 -2.14
N CYS A 9 -1.78 3.62 -2.61
CA CYS A 9 -3.02 3.38 -1.87
C CYS A 9 -3.20 1.90 -1.52
N LEU A 10 -2.91 0.97 -2.44
CA LEU A 10 -2.98 -0.47 -2.16
C LEU A 10 -2.07 -0.87 -1.00
N PHE A 11 -0.86 -0.31 -0.89
CA PHE A 11 0.05 -0.66 0.20
C PHE A 11 -0.47 -0.16 1.56
N TYR A 12 -1.03 1.04 1.66
CA TYR A 12 -1.68 1.48 2.91
C TYR A 12 -2.94 0.65 3.20
N HIS A 13 -3.74 0.37 2.18
CA HIS A 13 -4.90 -0.49 2.28
C HIS A 13 -4.50 -1.85 2.87
N GLU A 14 -3.50 -2.54 2.31
CA GLU A 14 -3.06 -3.84 2.82
C GLU A 14 -2.46 -3.78 4.22
N ALA A 15 -1.82 -2.66 4.57
CA ALA A 15 -1.23 -2.46 5.89
C ALA A 15 -2.29 -2.38 6.99
N ARG A 16 -3.56 -2.08 6.67
CA ARG A 16 -4.70 -2.12 7.61
C ARG A 16 -4.80 -3.45 8.37
N ASN A 17 -4.34 -4.54 7.76
CA ASN A 17 -4.32 -5.87 8.36
C ASN A 17 -3.39 -5.98 9.58
N VAL A 18 -2.60 -4.94 9.90
CA VAL A 18 -1.79 -4.86 11.13
C VAL A 18 -2.61 -5.03 12.41
N ARG A 19 -3.93 -4.81 12.34
CA ARG A 19 -4.89 -5.18 13.38
C ARG A 19 -4.77 -6.64 13.85
N HIS A 20 -4.40 -7.57 12.97
CA HIS A 20 -4.29 -9.00 13.32
C HIS A 20 -3.11 -9.27 14.27
N PRO A 21 -1.85 -8.91 13.93
CA PRO A 21 -0.76 -9.07 14.88
C PRO A 21 -0.91 -8.21 16.14
N ILE A 22 -1.55 -7.02 16.06
CA ILE A 22 -1.91 -6.21 17.24
C ILE A 22 -2.86 -6.98 18.17
N LYS A 23 -3.98 -7.50 17.65
CA LYS A 23 -4.96 -8.26 18.43
C LYS A 23 -4.35 -9.53 19.04
N ALA A 24 -3.36 -10.13 18.37
CA ALA A 24 -2.63 -11.29 18.85
C ALA A 24 -1.52 -10.97 19.86
N GLY A 25 -1.33 -9.69 20.26
CA GLY A 25 -0.26 -9.28 21.18
C GLY A 25 1.15 -9.37 20.60
N LYS A 26 1.29 -9.52 19.26
CA LYS A 26 2.59 -9.67 18.58
C LYS A 26 3.24 -8.34 18.21
N LEU A 27 2.56 -7.22 18.46
CA LEU A 27 3.08 -5.87 18.30
C LEU A 27 2.79 -5.09 19.59
N SER A 28 3.82 -4.47 20.16
CA SER A 28 3.73 -3.72 21.43
C SER A 28 3.31 -2.26 21.23
N ASN A 29 3.76 -1.62 20.15
CA ASN A 29 3.39 -0.24 19.82
C ASN A 29 2.19 -0.22 18.87
N ASN A 30 0.99 -0.26 19.44
CA ASN A 30 -0.27 -0.25 18.69
C ASN A 30 -0.65 1.14 18.20
N SER A 31 -0.31 2.19 18.95
CA SER A 31 -0.71 3.57 18.66
C SER A 31 -0.14 4.09 17.35
N LYS A 32 1.07 3.66 16.98
CA LYS A 32 1.70 3.97 15.68
C LYS A 32 0.83 3.58 14.48
N TYR A 33 0.00 2.55 14.60
CA TYR A 33 -0.80 2.04 13.48
C TYR A 33 -2.28 2.41 13.58
N ASN A 34 -2.65 3.32 14.49
CA ASN A 34 -4.05 3.65 14.75
C ASN A 34 -4.81 4.02 13.47
N LYS A 35 -4.28 4.92 12.64
CA LYS A 35 -4.98 5.34 11.42
C LYS A 35 -5.24 4.19 10.44
N LEU A 36 -4.31 3.23 10.33
CA LEU A 36 -4.50 2.01 9.56
C LEU A 36 -5.56 1.07 10.17
N THR A 37 -5.61 0.96 11.50
CA THR A 37 -6.59 0.08 12.17
C THR A 37 -8.00 0.66 12.19
N HIS A 38 -8.15 1.99 12.06
CA HIS A 38 -9.45 2.67 11.92
C HIS A 38 -10.12 2.46 10.56
N LEU A 39 -9.38 2.11 9.50
CA LEU A 39 -9.98 1.72 8.23
C LEU A 39 -10.92 0.53 8.41
N SER A 40 -11.96 0.44 7.58
CA SER A 40 -12.97 -0.61 7.70
C SER A 40 -12.40 -2.04 7.70
N LYS A 41 -13.12 -2.96 8.35
CA LYS A 41 -12.82 -4.40 8.32
C LYS A 41 -13.19 -5.04 7.00
N ASN A 42 -14.31 -4.63 6.44
CA ASN A 42 -14.71 -5.03 5.10
C ASN A 42 -13.69 -4.48 4.08
N ARG A 43 -13.23 -5.36 3.19
CA ARG A 43 -12.22 -5.03 2.18
C ARG A 43 -12.64 -3.88 1.27
N ASN A 44 -13.83 -3.97 0.68
CA ASN A 44 -14.29 -2.99 -0.30
C ASN A 44 -14.62 -1.66 0.38
N GLN A 45 -15.20 -1.71 1.58
CA GLN A 45 -15.44 -0.50 2.36
C GLN A 45 -14.13 0.20 2.75
N ALA A 46 -13.08 -0.54 3.14
CA ALA A 46 -11.78 0.07 3.46
C ALA A 46 -11.15 0.76 2.25
N TRP A 47 -11.34 0.20 1.05
CA TRP A 47 -10.93 0.85 -0.19
C TRP A 47 -11.72 2.14 -0.47
N LYS A 48 -13.03 2.11 -0.21
CA LYS A 48 -13.91 3.29 -0.30
C LYS A 48 -13.53 4.37 0.72
N ASP A 49 -13.18 3.99 1.94
CA ASP A 49 -12.71 4.92 2.99
C ASP A 49 -11.47 5.72 2.54
N MET A 50 -10.67 5.17 1.62
CA MET A 50 -9.48 5.79 1.05
C MET A 50 -9.74 6.59 -0.25
N SER A 51 -10.99 6.67 -0.72
CA SER A 51 -11.35 7.42 -1.94
C SER A 51 -10.88 8.88 -1.89
N ARG A 52 -11.15 9.58 -0.79
CA ARG A 52 -10.77 10.98 -0.59
C ARG A 52 -9.28 11.23 -0.79
N ILE A 53 -8.43 10.40 -0.18
CA ILE A 53 -6.97 10.57 -0.32
C ILE A 53 -6.49 10.20 -1.72
N ARG A 54 -7.08 9.20 -2.37
CA ARG A 54 -6.79 8.87 -3.77
C ARG A 54 -7.14 10.03 -4.69
N GLU A 55 -8.35 10.58 -4.59
CA GLU A 55 -8.81 11.72 -5.40
C GLU A 55 -7.93 12.95 -5.21
N LYS A 56 -7.57 13.26 -3.96
CA LYS A 56 -6.64 14.35 -3.64
C LYS A 56 -5.26 14.12 -4.27
N SER A 57 -4.71 12.92 -4.15
CA SER A 57 -3.38 12.59 -4.69
C SER A 57 -3.34 12.57 -6.21
N LEU A 58 -4.46 12.35 -6.89
CA LEU A 58 -4.53 12.44 -8.36
C LEU A 58 -4.31 13.86 -8.89
N GLN A 59 -4.46 14.90 -8.05
CA GLN A 59 -4.21 16.29 -8.41
C GLN A 59 -2.74 16.71 -8.24
N LEU A 60 -1.88 15.80 -7.75
CA LEU A 60 -0.47 16.06 -7.49
C LEU A 60 0.39 15.66 -8.70
N HIS A 61 1.56 16.28 -8.86
CA HIS A 61 2.34 16.20 -10.09
C HIS A 61 3.62 15.37 -9.94
N THR A 62 4.08 15.15 -8.72
CA THR A 62 5.32 14.41 -8.44
C THR A 62 5.07 13.20 -7.55
N ALA A 63 5.96 12.21 -7.62
CA ALA A 63 5.89 11.05 -6.75
C ALA A 63 6.12 11.41 -5.28
N ILE A 64 6.96 12.42 -5.00
CA ILE A 64 7.21 12.90 -3.63
C ILE A 64 5.95 13.50 -3.01
N GLU A 65 5.22 14.36 -3.74
CA GLU A 65 3.96 14.94 -3.25
C GLU A 65 2.92 13.86 -2.96
N ILE A 66 2.81 12.84 -3.83
CA ILE A 66 1.89 11.72 -3.59
C ILE A 66 2.30 10.95 -2.34
N LYS A 67 3.59 10.60 -2.17
CA LYS A 67 4.09 9.93 -0.98
C LYS A 67 3.73 10.71 0.27
N ASP A 68 4.02 12.00 0.29
CA ASP A 68 3.80 12.89 1.43
C ASP A 68 2.30 13.00 1.76
N ALA A 69 1.43 13.05 0.75
CA ALA A 69 -0.02 13.07 0.98
C ALA A 69 -0.50 11.82 1.74
N PHE A 70 -0.06 10.62 1.34
CA PHE A 70 -0.40 9.39 2.06
C PHE A 70 0.28 9.28 3.42
N GLN A 71 1.54 9.71 3.52
CA GLN A 71 2.26 9.73 4.79
C GLN A 71 1.57 10.61 5.82
N ASN A 72 1.14 11.81 5.43
CA ASN A 72 0.41 12.72 6.29
C ASN A 72 -1.00 12.20 6.63
N GLU A 73 -1.67 11.54 5.69
CA GLU A 73 -2.98 10.94 5.96
C GLU A 73 -2.85 9.84 7.02
N PHE A 74 -1.82 8.98 6.97
CA PHE A 74 -1.69 7.79 7.82
C PHE A 74 -0.64 7.83 8.93
N ASP A 75 0.12 8.93 9.06
CA ASP A 75 1.29 9.09 9.95
C ASP A 75 2.34 7.98 9.80
N LEU A 76 2.48 7.45 8.58
CA LEU A 76 3.37 6.33 8.26
C LEU A 76 3.98 6.54 6.88
N SER A 77 5.30 6.45 6.76
CA SER A 77 5.99 6.45 5.48
C SER A 77 5.90 5.10 4.76
N ILE A 78 6.24 5.03 3.46
CA ILE A 78 6.35 3.75 2.75
C ILE A 78 7.45 2.88 3.37
N GLU A 79 8.49 3.50 3.88
CA GLU A 79 9.59 2.89 4.61
C GLU A 79 9.07 2.22 5.90
N ASP A 80 8.16 2.88 6.64
CA ASP A 80 7.48 2.27 7.79
C ASP A 80 6.63 1.07 7.38
N LEU A 81 5.90 1.16 6.26
CA LEU A 81 5.12 0.03 5.73
C LEU A 81 6.03 -1.14 5.36
N LEU A 82 7.18 -0.88 4.73
CA LEU A 82 8.17 -1.90 4.42
C LEU A 82 8.68 -2.58 5.69
N GLN A 83 9.01 -1.80 6.73
CA GLN A 83 9.43 -2.36 8.02
C GLN A 83 8.32 -3.20 8.66
N LEU A 84 7.08 -2.72 8.60
CA LEU A 84 5.92 -3.46 9.06
C LEU A 84 5.81 -4.81 8.31
N TYR A 85 5.88 -4.82 6.99
CA TYR A 85 5.74 -6.04 6.18
C TYR A 85 6.89 -7.05 6.38
N ARG A 86 8.07 -6.59 6.79
CA ARG A 86 9.20 -7.45 7.15
C ARG A 86 9.09 -8.08 8.53
N LYS A 87 8.15 -7.66 9.37
CA LYS A 87 8.08 -8.17 10.76
C LYS A 87 7.76 -9.68 10.79
N PRO A 88 8.47 -10.48 11.61
CA PRO A 88 8.22 -11.92 11.74
C PRO A 88 6.81 -12.28 12.23
N CYS A 89 6.08 -11.34 12.83
CA CYS A 89 4.70 -11.57 13.29
C CYS A 89 3.74 -11.98 12.17
N TRP A 90 4.12 -11.74 10.91
CA TRP A 90 3.39 -12.18 9.72
C TRP A 90 3.69 -13.59 9.24
N LYS A 91 4.64 -14.31 9.86
CA LYS A 91 4.97 -15.68 9.48
C LYS A 91 3.70 -16.56 9.58
N HIS A 92 3.39 -17.28 8.50
CA HIS A 92 2.17 -18.09 8.33
C HIS A 92 0.85 -17.28 8.30
N SER A 93 0.89 -15.96 8.20
CA SER A 93 -0.33 -15.15 8.05
C SER A 93 -0.87 -15.25 6.62
N LEU A 94 -2.19 -15.44 6.52
CA LEU A 94 -2.93 -15.30 5.26
C LEU A 94 -3.06 -13.83 4.81
N TYR A 95 -2.84 -12.87 5.73
CA TYR A 95 -3.01 -11.45 5.51
C TYR A 95 -1.69 -10.69 5.68
N GLY A 96 -1.46 -9.69 4.81
CA GLY A 96 -0.26 -8.84 4.85
C GLY A 96 1.06 -9.63 4.80
N GLY A 97 2.15 -8.97 5.19
CA GLY A 97 3.38 -9.66 5.58
C GLY A 97 4.46 -9.86 4.54
N ASN A 98 5.27 -10.90 4.75
CA ASN A 98 6.57 -11.11 4.09
C ASN A 98 6.50 -11.08 2.56
N LYS A 99 5.39 -11.49 1.95
CA LYS A 99 5.21 -11.44 0.49
C LYS A 99 4.99 -10.01 -0.03
N TRP A 100 4.41 -9.13 0.79
CA TRP A 100 4.26 -7.70 0.47
C TRP A 100 5.56 -6.91 0.66
N ALA A 101 6.48 -7.38 1.51
CA ALA A 101 7.76 -6.71 1.72
C ALA A 101 8.60 -6.50 0.43
N PRO A 102 8.86 -7.51 -0.42
CA PRO A 102 9.60 -7.29 -1.68
C PRO A 102 8.83 -6.41 -2.66
N ILE A 103 7.51 -6.48 -2.69
CA ILE A 103 6.67 -5.62 -3.54
C ILE A 103 6.76 -4.16 -3.07
N CYS A 104 6.69 -3.94 -1.75
CA CYS A 104 6.81 -2.62 -1.13
C CYS A 104 8.21 -2.03 -1.36
N MET A 105 9.25 -2.88 -1.33
CA MET A 105 10.60 -2.47 -1.67
C MET A 105 10.73 -2.02 -3.13
N LYS A 106 10.09 -2.72 -4.08
CA LYS A 106 10.03 -2.28 -5.49
C LYS A 106 9.27 -0.95 -5.62
N LEU A 107 8.14 -0.79 -4.94
CA LEU A 107 7.40 0.48 -4.93
C LEU A 107 8.26 1.62 -4.37
N LEU A 108 8.93 1.40 -3.24
CA LEU A 108 9.81 2.39 -2.62
C LEU A 108 10.90 2.85 -3.61
N LYS A 109 11.59 1.90 -4.25
CA LYS A 109 12.60 2.21 -5.27
C LYS A 109 12.00 2.95 -6.46
N LEU A 110 10.81 2.55 -6.93
CA LEU A 110 10.13 3.23 -8.02
C LEU A 110 9.84 4.69 -7.63
N THR A 111 9.26 4.92 -6.46
CA THR A 111 8.91 6.28 -6.02
C THR A 111 10.11 7.21 -5.86
N SER A 112 11.30 6.70 -5.51
CA SER A 112 12.50 7.53 -5.38
C SER A 112 13.11 7.97 -6.72
N ILE A 113 12.78 7.28 -7.81
CA ILE A 113 13.29 7.59 -9.15
C ILE A 113 12.20 8.03 -10.12
N PHE A 114 10.93 7.99 -9.72
CA PHE A 114 9.77 8.09 -10.61
C PHE A 114 9.82 9.35 -11.47
N ASP A 115 10.12 10.48 -10.87
CA ASP A 115 10.13 11.78 -11.53
C ASP A 115 11.36 11.99 -12.44
N SER A 116 12.43 11.19 -12.26
CA SER A 116 13.68 11.30 -13.04
C SER A 116 13.82 10.29 -14.18
N ILE A 117 12.97 9.26 -14.22
CA ILE A 117 12.94 8.26 -15.30
C ILE A 117 11.92 8.62 -16.39
N ASP A 118 12.15 8.13 -17.60
CA ASP A 118 11.23 8.32 -18.72
C ASP A 118 9.94 7.49 -18.58
N GLU A 119 8.93 7.83 -19.38
CA GLU A 119 7.62 7.18 -19.32
C GLU A 119 7.68 5.66 -19.58
N LYS A 120 8.55 5.21 -20.48
CA LYS A 120 8.70 3.78 -20.79
C LYS A 120 9.23 3.02 -19.57
N GLN A 121 10.21 3.59 -18.87
CA GLN A 121 10.77 3.03 -17.64
C GLN A 121 9.75 3.06 -16.48
N ARG A 122 8.92 4.11 -16.39
CA ARG A 122 7.80 4.15 -15.42
C ARG A 122 6.81 3.03 -15.68
N CYS A 123 6.30 2.92 -16.91
CA CYS A 123 5.37 1.88 -17.30
C CYS A 123 5.93 0.48 -17.05
N PHE A 124 7.20 0.25 -17.41
CA PHE A 124 7.86 -1.03 -17.15
C PHE A 124 7.89 -1.34 -15.66
N SER A 125 8.35 -0.41 -14.82
CA SER A 125 8.47 -0.60 -13.38
C SER A 125 7.11 -0.81 -12.69
N ILE A 126 6.08 -0.07 -13.12
CA ILE A 126 4.69 -0.25 -12.65
C ILE A 126 4.20 -1.65 -13.01
N ASN A 127 4.39 -2.08 -14.26
CA ASN A 127 3.95 -3.40 -14.72
C ASN A 127 4.69 -4.53 -14.01
N GLU A 128 5.99 -4.37 -13.73
CA GLU A 128 6.73 -5.32 -12.89
C GLU A 128 6.07 -5.47 -11.52
N ILE A 129 5.72 -4.36 -10.85
CA ILE A 129 5.06 -4.39 -9.54
C ILE A 129 3.68 -5.07 -9.65
N LYS A 130 2.88 -4.70 -10.66
CA LYS A 130 1.54 -5.27 -10.91
C LYS A 130 1.57 -6.77 -11.17
N ALA A 131 2.64 -7.29 -11.77
CA ALA A 131 2.82 -8.72 -12.03
C ALA A 131 3.24 -9.54 -10.81
N MET A 132 3.68 -8.90 -9.71
CA MET A 132 4.15 -9.62 -8.52
C MET A 132 3.02 -10.36 -7.80
N GLU A 133 3.36 -11.51 -7.23
CA GLU A 133 2.47 -12.32 -6.42
C GLU A 133 2.56 -11.97 -4.94
N HIS A 134 1.40 -11.90 -4.29
CA HIS A 134 1.23 -11.79 -2.85
C HIS A 134 0.48 -13.01 -2.31
N ASN A 135 0.09 -13.00 -1.04
CA ASN A 135 -0.43 -14.19 -0.32
C ASN A 135 -1.64 -14.88 -0.97
N THR A 136 -2.43 -14.19 -1.81
CA THR A 136 -3.72 -14.67 -2.32
C THR A 136 -3.92 -14.37 -3.80
N GLY A 137 -2.87 -14.03 -4.55
CA GLY A 137 -2.99 -13.67 -5.96
C GLY A 137 -1.94 -12.67 -6.43
N ARG A 138 -2.25 -11.96 -7.52
CA ARG A 138 -1.39 -10.93 -8.12
C ARG A 138 -1.85 -9.53 -7.78
N VAL A 139 -0.91 -8.60 -7.71
CA VAL A 139 -1.17 -7.18 -7.42
C VAL A 139 -2.17 -6.57 -8.42
N SER A 140 -2.02 -6.86 -9.71
CA SER A 140 -2.93 -6.37 -10.76
C SER A 140 -4.38 -6.79 -10.53
N ILE A 141 -4.60 -8.09 -10.34
CA ILE A 141 -5.93 -8.68 -10.11
C ILE A 141 -6.57 -8.06 -8.88
N LYS A 142 -5.80 -7.92 -7.79
CA LYS A 142 -6.30 -7.33 -6.55
C LYS A 142 -6.71 -5.86 -6.73
N LEU A 143 -5.93 -5.07 -7.46
CA LEU A 143 -6.29 -3.68 -7.76
C LEU A 143 -7.56 -3.59 -8.60
N GLU A 144 -7.69 -4.45 -9.61
CA GLU A 144 -8.86 -4.51 -10.47
C GLU A 144 -10.13 -4.87 -9.67
N ASP A 145 -10.07 -5.92 -8.85
CA ASP A 145 -11.18 -6.31 -7.96
C ASP A 145 -11.62 -5.17 -7.04
N LEU A 146 -10.66 -4.43 -6.47
CA LEU A 146 -10.94 -3.30 -5.57
C LEU A 146 -11.58 -2.14 -6.33
N LYS A 147 -11.10 -1.83 -7.54
CA LYS A 147 -11.68 -0.79 -8.40
C LYS A 147 -13.10 -1.15 -8.83
N ASN A 148 -13.33 -2.39 -9.24
CA ASN A 148 -14.64 -2.86 -9.67
C ASN A 148 -15.66 -2.89 -8.52
N SER A 149 -15.20 -2.97 -7.26
CA SER A 149 -16.08 -2.88 -6.09
C SER A 149 -16.65 -1.49 -5.80
N LEU A 150 -16.22 -0.46 -6.55
CA LEU A 150 -16.72 0.91 -6.45
C LEU A 150 -17.76 1.26 -7.53
N LEU A 151 -17.97 0.37 -8.51
CA LEU A 151 -19.01 0.45 -9.53
C LEU A 151 -20.33 -0.11 -8.98
#